data_AF-A0A1G2FEG8-F1
#
_entry.id   AF-A0A1G2FEG8-F1
#
_cell.length_a   1.000
_cell.length_b   1.000
_cell.length_c   1.000
_cell.angle_alpha   90.00
_cell.angle_beta   90.00
_cell.angle_gamma   90.00
#
_symmetry.space_group_name_H-M   'P 1'
#
loop_
_entity.id
_entity.type
_entity.pdbx_description
1 polymer ?
#
loop_
_entity_poly.entity_id
_entity_poly.type
_entity_poly.pdbx_seq_one_letter_code
_entity_poly.pdbx_strand_id
1 'polypeptide(L)'
;MHLRENCFLKFIKKKEGLTMDKKISIEELIAEWEGFYQDIFWIKTDFSNLQIPEKESGFNRLIIMAEGMTPQRLYDKCGEFFPCWKWTGDSLDNVVVYSERTSKNGAYAVWVRDCAEADEELKNFSADRVREEGLTTETLAERLVHEIKYFRESGGHHLDVKNITLCTGSRYSFGSVPYVRWYYGDRLRVSGFYSGDAYDSLRPRRVVS
;
A
#
# COMPACT_ATOMS: atom_id res chain seq x y z
N MET A 1 27.21 36.18 13.37
CA MET A 1 25.78 35.85 13.17
C MET A 1 25.50 36.00 11.67
N HIS A 2 25.78 34.93 10.92
CA HIS A 2 24.78 34.11 10.21
C HIS A 2 24.42 34.71 8.84
N LEU A 3 25.14 34.45 7.74
CA LEU A 3 25.36 33.13 7.08
C LEU A 3 24.07 32.29 6.91
N ARG A 4 22.93 32.89 6.53
CA ARG A 4 21.72 32.10 6.21
C ARG A 4 21.02 32.41 4.87
N GLU A 5 21.41 33.43 4.13
CA GLU A 5 20.71 33.74 2.86
C GLU A 5 21.30 33.03 1.61
N ASN A 6 22.51 32.48 1.69
CA ASN A 6 23.18 31.87 0.54
C ASN A 6 22.93 30.36 0.32
N CYS A 7 22.22 29.68 1.24
CA CYS A 7 21.94 28.24 1.11
C CYS A 7 20.60 27.98 0.39
N PHE A 8 19.59 28.80 0.66
CA PHE A 8 18.23 28.59 0.11
C PHE A 8 18.15 28.88 -1.40
N LEU A 9 18.84 29.93 -1.86
CA LEU A 9 18.91 30.27 -3.29
C LEU A 9 19.78 29.30 -4.11
N LYS A 10 20.78 28.65 -3.50
CA LYS A 10 21.51 27.54 -4.13
C LYS A 10 20.64 26.28 -4.26
N PHE A 11 19.68 26.09 -3.35
CA PHE A 11 18.73 24.97 -3.42
C PHE A 11 17.69 25.17 -4.52
N ILE A 12 17.22 26.41 -4.73
CA ILE A 12 16.24 26.74 -5.78
C ILE A 12 16.90 26.76 -7.17
N LYS A 13 18.10 27.33 -7.33
CA LYS A 13 18.81 27.33 -8.62
C LYS A 13 19.32 25.95 -9.07
N LYS A 14 19.38 24.95 -8.18
CA LYS A 14 19.69 23.56 -8.56
C LYS A 14 18.47 22.81 -9.12
N LYS A 15 17.25 23.36 -8.98
CA LYS A 15 16.02 22.75 -9.53
C LYS A 15 15.66 23.20 -10.96
N GLU A 16 16.32 24.21 -11.52
CA GLU A 16 15.99 24.73 -12.86
C GLU A 16 16.87 24.18 -14.00
N GLY A 17 17.51 23.02 -13.81
CA GLY A 17 18.45 22.49 -14.82
C GLY A 17 18.63 20.99 -14.87
N LEU A 18 17.66 20.16 -14.44
CA LEU A 18 17.78 18.71 -14.54
C LEU A 18 16.40 18.03 -14.62
N THR A 19 15.72 18.12 -15.77
CA THR A 19 14.75 17.09 -16.19
C THR A 19 15.49 15.96 -16.92
N MET A 20 16.48 15.42 -16.22
CA MET A 20 16.73 13.99 -16.02
C MET A 20 15.56 13.25 -15.39
N ASP A 21 14.69 12.52 -16.08
CA ASP A 21 13.85 11.51 -15.39
C ASP A 21 14.82 10.50 -14.78
N LYS A 22 15.28 10.76 -13.55
CA LYS A 22 16.21 9.88 -12.86
C LYS A 22 15.41 8.63 -12.52
N LYS A 23 15.54 7.62 -13.37
CA LYS A 23 15.04 6.27 -13.11
C LYS A 23 15.69 5.80 -11.81
N ILE A 24 14.92 5.76 -10.74
CA ILE A 24 15.36 5.20 -9.46
C ILE A 24 15.71 3.73 -9.70
N SER A 25 16.88 3.33 -9.25
CA SER A 25 17.36 1.95 -9.34
C SER A 25 16.62 1.04 -8.36
N ILE A 26 16.63 -0.27 -8.59
CA ILE A 26 15.99 -1.22 -7.66
C ILE A 26 16.68 -1.19 -6.31
N GLU A 27 17.99 -0.99 -6.29
CA GLU A 27 18.82 -0.87 -5.09
C GLU A 27 18.44 0.37 -4.26
N GLU A 28 18.16 1.51 -4.92
CA GLU A 28 17.65 2.71 -4.24
C GLU A 28 16.25 2.46 -3.65
N LEU A 29 15.35 1.78 -4.38
CA LEU A 29 14.02 1.42 -3.86
C LEU A 29 14.11 0.46 -2.66
N ILE A 30 15.01 -0.52 -2.71
CA ILE A 30 15.26 -1.44 -1.59
C ILE A 30 15.72 -0.66 -0.36
N ALA A 31 16.71 0.22 -0.52
CA ALA A 31 17.23 1.04 0.59
C ALA A 31 16.14 1.95 1.18
N GLU A 32 15.24 2.50 0.35
CA GLU A 32 14.09 3.28 0.82
C GLU A 32 13.12 2.45 1.67
N TRP A 33 12.88 1.19 1.29
CA TRP A 33 12.04 0.27 2.07
C TRP A 33 12.70 -0.19 3.37
N GLU A 34 14.01 -0.46 3.36
CA GLU A 34 14.76 -0.76 4.59
C GLU A 34 14.73 0.41 5.57
N GLY A 35 14.95 1.63 5.08
CA GLY A 35 14.82 2.86 5.87
C GLY A 35 13.40 3.04 6.42
N PHE A 36 12.38 2.80 5.59
CA PHE A 36 10.98 2.86 6.03
C PHE A 36 10.69 1.90 7.19
N TYR A 37 11.13 0.64 7.11
CA TYR A 37 10.89 -0.32 8.19
C TYR A 37 11.66 0.04 9.47
N GLN A 38 12.88 0.55 9.33
CA GLN A 38 13.68 1.03 10.45
C GLN A 38 13.03 2.24 11.14
N ASP A 39 12.51 3.20 10.37
CA ASP A 39 11.98 4.46 10.92
C ASP A 39 10.56 4.28 11.49
N ILE A 40 9.72 3.48 10.84
CA ILE A 40 8.29 3.37 11.18
C ILE A 40 8.02 2.21 12.15
N PHE A 41 8.75 1.11 12.00
CA PHE A 41 8.54 -0.10 12.78
C PHE A 41 9.70 -0.41 13.73
N TRP A 42 10.81 0.34 13.67
CA TRP A 42 12.02 0.06 14.44
C TRP A 42 12.61 -1.33 14.16
N ILE A 43 12.39 -1.82 12.93
CA ILE A 43 12.89 -3.13 12.48
C ILE A 43 14.03 -2.89 11.52
N LYS A 44 15.18 -3.51 11.81
CA LYS A 44 16.25 -3.62 10.83
C LYS A 44 15.96 -4.78 9.89
N THR A 45 15.84 -4.48 8.59
CA THR A 45 15.66 -5.46 7.52
C THR A 45 16.86 -5.45 6.59
N ASP A 46 17.07 -6.56 5.88
CA ASP A 46 18.03 -6.68 4.78
C ASP A 46 17.29 -7.32 3.60
N PHE A 47 17.07 -6.55 2.55
CA PHE A 47 16.39 -7.00 1.32
C PHE A 47 17.35 -7.13 0.15
N SER A 48 18.67 -7.12 0.37
CA SER A 48 19.67 -7.23 -0.70
C SER A 48 19.52 -8.48 -1.57
N ASN A 49 19.01 -9.58 -1.00
CA ASN A 49 18.77 -10.86 -1.70
C ASN A 49 17.29 -11.08 -2.06
N LEU A 50 16.41 -10.08 -1.82
CA LEU A 50 15.00 -10.19 -2.10
C LEU A 50 14.77 -10.29 -3.61
N GLN A 51 14.02 -11.32 -4.03
CA GLN A 51 13.60 -11.43 -5.43
C GLN A 51 12.51 -10.40 -5.69
N ILE A 52 12.82 -9.45 -6.58
CA ILE A 52 11.86 -8.45 -7.03
C ILE A 52 11.24 -8.95 -8.34
N PRO A 53 9.90 -9.03 -8.44
CA PRO A 53 9.23 -9.44 -9.67
C PRO A 53 9.61 -8.53 -10.84
N GLU A 54 9.56 -9.06 -12.06
CA GLU A 54 9.75 -8.25 -13.26
C GLU A 54 8.66 -7.17 -13.33
N LYS A 55 9.08 -5.93 -13.58
CA LYS A 55 8.18 -4.79 -13.60
C LYS A 55 7.40 -4.74 -14.92
N GLU A 56 6.08 -4.81 -14.86
CA GLU A 56 5.22 -4.52 -16.01
C GLU A 56 5.05 -3.00 -16.24
N SER A 57 4.80 -2.61 -17.49
CA SER A 57 4.56 -1.21 -17.87
C SER A 57 3.35 -0.64 -17.11
N GLY A 58 3.54 0.51 -16.46
CA GLY A 58 2.52 1.19 -15.67
C GLY A 58 2.43 0.75 -14.20
N PHE A 59 3.15 -0.29 -13.78
CA PHE A 59 3.24 -0.73 -12.39
C PHE A 59 4.51 -0.16 -11.75
N ASN A 60 4.47 1.13 -11.40
CA ASN A 60 5.66 1.91 -11.08
C ASN A 60 6.02 1.99 -9.60
N ARG A 61 5.16 1.50 -8.70
CA ARG A 61 5.36 1.55 -7.26
C ARG A 61 5.69 0.17 -6.72
N LEU A 62 6.88 0.04 -6.14
CA LEU A 62 7.31 -1.17 -5.44
C LEU A 62 6.72 -1.15 -4.03
N ILE A 63 6.12 -2.26 -3.62
CA ILE A 63 5.79 -2.55 -2.22
C ILE A 63 6.64 -3.73 -1.77
N ILE A 64 7.43 -3.55 -0.72
CA ILE A 64 8.14 -4.65 -0.06
C ILE A 64 7.44 -4.92 1.26
N MET A 65 6.96 -6.14 1.46
CA MET A 65 6.37 -6.64 2.69
C MET A 65 7.46 -7.31 3.53
N ALA A 66 7.86 -6.69 4.63
CA ALA A 66 8.81 -7.30 5.57
C ALA A 66 8.19 -8.54 6.26
N GLU A 67 9.06 -9.44 6.72
CA GLU A 67 8.63 -10.63 7.47
C GLU A 67 7.81 -10.25 8.71
N GLY A 68 6.71 -10.97 8.95
CA GLY A 68 5.84 -10.76 10.11
C GLY A 68 4.98 -9.49 10.04
N MET A 69 4.75 -8.93 8.86
CA MET A 69 3.78 -7.85 8.63
C MET A 69 2.37 -8.41 8.49
N THR A 70 1.68 -8.59 9.62
CA THR A 70 0.29 -9.08 9.67
C THR A 70 -0.73 -7.95 9.49
N PRO A 71 -1.98 -8.23 9.05
CA PRO A 71 -3.03 -7.23 8.95
C PRO A 71 -3.26 -6.42 10.22
N GLN A 72 -3.29 -7.07 11.40
CA GLN A 72 -3.52 -6.37 12.67
C GLN A 72 -2.34 -5.46 13.01
N ARG A 73 -1.10 -5.94 12.85
CA ARG A 73 0.10 -5.14 13.11
C ARG A 73 0.14 -3.88 12.26
N LEU A 74 -0.19 -3.98 10.98
CA LEU A 74 -0.22 -2.85 10.06
C LEU A 74 -1.37 -1.89 10.38
N TYR A 75 -2.55 -2.41 10.71
CA TYR A 75 -3.68 -1.61 11.15
C TYR A 75 -3.36 -0.81 12.43
N ASP A 76 -2.72 -1.44 13.41
CA ASP A 76 -2.32 -0.76 14.64
C ASP A 76 -1.29 0.34 14.34
N LYS A 77 -0.36 0.08 13.43
CA LYS A 77 0.59 1.11 12.98
C LYS A 77 -0.10 2.27 12.26
N CYS A 78 -1.12 2.02 11.44
CA CYS A 78 -1.96 3.09 10.88
C CYS A 78 -2.57 3.96 12.01
N GLY A 79 -3.07 3.32 13.08
CA GLY A 79 -3.65 3.99 14.24
C GLY A 79 -2.71 4.91 15.02
N GLU A 80 -1.40 4.75 14.89
CA GLU A 80 -0.40 5.67 15.46
C GLU A 80 -0.29 6.99 14.68
N PHE A 81 -0.65 6.99 13.39
CA PHE A 81 -0.51 8.16 12.51
C PHE A 81 -1.82 8.89 12.28
N PHE A 82 -2.93 8.16 12.26
CA PHE A 82 -4.23 8.73 11.92
C PHE A 82 -5.40 7.88 12.45
N PRO A 83 -6.61 8.46 12.58
CA PRO A 83 -7.75 7.74 13.14
C PRO A 83 -8.12 6.52 12.28
N CYS A 84 -8.45 5.42 12.95
CA CYS A 84 -8.81 4.16 12.32
C CYS A 84 -10.10 3.59 12.92
N TRP A 85 -10.83 2.82 12.12
CA TRP A 85 -11.97 2.00 12.56
C TRP A 85 -11.98 0.69 11.79
N LYS A 86 -12.34 -0.40 12.47
CA LYS A 86 -12.60 -1.70 11.85
C LYS A 86 -13.94 -2.23 12.32
N TRP A 87 -14.58 -3.03 11.46
CA TRP A 87 -15.94 -3.56 11.68
C TRP A 87 -16.08 -4.53 12.87
N THR A 88 -14.96 -5.06 13.35
CA THR A 88 -14.90 -6.07 14.41
C THR A 88 -14.06 -5.58 15.58
N GLY A 89 -14.39 -6.04 16.79
CA GLY A 89 -13.53 -5.91 17.97
C GLY A 89 -12.35 -6.88 17.98
N ASP A 90 -12.41 -7.95 17.17
CA ASP A 90 -11.37 -8.98 17.12
C ASP A 90 -10.13 -8.53 16.34
N SER A 91 -9.02 -9.24 16.56
CA SER A 91 -7.80 -9.07 15.75
C SER A 91 -8.07 -9.36 14.28
N LEU A 92 -7.58 -8.50 13.38
CA LEU A 92 -7.61 -8.77 11.94
C LEU A 92 -6.85 -10.05 11.57
N ASP A 93 -5.86 -10.44 12.37
CA ASP A 93 -5.10 -11.69 12.20
C ASP A 93 -5.97 -12.94 12.47
N ASN A 94 -7.07 -12.79 13.21
CA ASN A 94 -8.01 -13.88 13.47
C ASN A 94 -9.14 -13.93 12.45
N VAL A 95 -9.63 -12.76 12.01
CA VAL A 95 -10.79 -12.71 11.11
C VAL A 95 -10.43 -12.81 9.64
N VAL A 96 -9.22 -12.41 9.24
CA VAL A 96 -8.69 -12.61 7.87
C VAL A 96 -8.13 -14.03 7.80
N VAL A 97 -8.91 -14.94 7.24
CA VAL A 97 -8.60 -16.38 7.22
C VAL A 97 -7.80 -16.80 5.99
N TYR A 98 -7.73 -15.95 4.97
CA TYR A 98 -6.98 -16.21 3.75
C TYR A 98 -6.40 -14.92 3.18
N SER A 99 -5.15 -15.00 2.72
CA SER A 99 -4.49 -13.99 1.90
C SER A 99 -3.64 -14.70 0.86
N GLU A 100 -3.70 -14.25 -0.39
CA GLU A 100 -2.94 -14.83 -1.52
C GLU A 100 -1.43 -14.77 -1.29
N ARG A 101 -0.97 -13.71 -0.63
CA ARG A 101 0.43 -13.50 -0.26
C ARG A 101 0.50 -13.16 1.21
N THR A 102 1.50 -13.71 1.89
CA THR A 102 1.75 -13.47 3.32
C THR A 102 3.25 -13.35 3.55
N SER A 103 3.66 -12.48 4.46
CA SER A 103 5.06 -12.37 4.87
C SER A 103 5.36 -13.22 6.11
N LYS A 104 4.61 -14.31 6.31
CA LYS A 104 4.77 -15.21 7.47
C LYS A 104 6.11 -15.94 7.45
N ASN A 105 6.62 -16.26 6.26
CA ASN A 105 7.81 -17.08 6.05
C ASN A 105 8.92 -16.33 5.29
N GLY A 106 8.97 -15.01 5.44
CA GLY A 106 9.95 -14.16 4.78
C GLY A 106 9.34 -12.94 4.10
N ALA A 107 10.21 -12.02 3.69
CA ALA A 107 9.83 -10.84 2.95
C ALA A 107 9.47 -11.18 1.49
N TYR A 108 8.61 -10.38 0.89
CA TYR A 108 8.28 -10.46 -0.54
C TYR A 108 8.01 -9.08 -1.11
N ALA A 109 8.02 -8.97 -2.44
CA ALA A 109 7.81 -7.72 -3.15
C ALA A 109 6.68 -7.85 -4.17
N VAL A 110 5.98 -6.74 -4.40
CA VAL A 110 4.95 -6.61 -5.45
C VAL A 110 5.05 -5.25 -6.12
N TRP A 111 4.64 -5.16 -7.38
CA TRP A 111 4.46 -3.89 -8.07
C TRP A 111 2.98 -3.53 -8.17
N VAL A 112 2.68 -2.27 -7.91
CA VAL A 112 1.36 -1.65 -8.08
C VAL A 112 1.49 -0.38 -8.92
N ARG A 113 0.35 0.15 -9.38
CA ARG A 113 0.33 1.47 -10.03
C ARG A 113 0.63 2.57 -9.00
N ASP A 114 1.41 3.56 -9.42
CA ASP A 114 1.72 4.72 -8.57
C ASP A 114 0.63 5.79 -8.70
N CYS A 115 -0.52 5.53 -8.07
CA CYS A 115 -1.68 6.42 -8.10
C CYS A 115 -2.41 6.47 -6.76
N ALA A 116 -2.90 7.66 -6.43
CA ALA A 116 -3.59 7.91 -5.17
C ALA A 116 -4.92 7.16 -5.06
N GLU A 117 -5.66 7.06 -6.16
CA GLU A 117 -6.91 6.29 -6.26
C GLU A 117 -6.64 4.94 -6.93
N ALA A 118 -7.36 3.91 -6.51
CA ALA A 118 -7.30 2.59 -7.11
C ALA A 118 -7.70 2.58 -8.61
N ASP A 119 -7.22 1.54 -9.30
CA ASP A 119 -7.27 1.34 -10.75
C ASP A 119 -8.66 1.62 -11.33
N GLU A 120 -8.76 2.68 -12.13
CA GLU A 120 -10.03 3.12 -12.70
C GLU A 120 -10.59 2.11 -13.69
N GLU A 121 -9.72 1.38 -14.40
CA GLU A 121 -10.10 0.32 -15.32
C GLU A 121 -10.78 -0.87 -14.61
N LEU A 122 -10.59 -1.02 -13.29
CA LEU A 122 -11.20 -2.06 -12.47
C LEU A 122 -12.41 -1.57 -11.68
N LYS A 123 -12.95 -0.39 -12.01
CA LYS A 123 -14.22 0.10 -11.46
C LYS A 123 -15.33 -0.95 -11.64
N ASN A 124 -16.14 -1.13 -10.60
CA ASN A 124 -17.23 -2.11 -10.57
C ASN A 124 -16.79 -3.58 -10.63
N PHE A 125 -15.51 -3.90 -10.38
CA PHE A 125 -15.09 -5.30 -10.29
C PHE A 125 -15.42 -5.85 -8.90
N SER A 126 -16.24 -6.89 -8.87
CA SER A 126 -16.40 -7.75 -7.69
C SER A 126 -15.18 -8.67 -7.53
N ALA A 127 -15.03 -9.28 -6.35
CA ALA A 127 -13.96 -10.24 -6.14
C ALA A 127 -14.14 -11.52 -6.98
N ASP A 128 -15.38 -11.88 -7.30
CA ASP A 128 -15.68 -12.99 -8.20
C ASP A 128 -15.24 -12.67 -9.63
N ARG A 129 -15.50 -11.45 -10.13
CA ARG A 129 -15.03 -11.02 -11.45
C ARG A 129 -13.50 -10.96 -11.52
N VAL A 130 -12.84 -10.43 -10.49
CA VAL A 130 -11.35 -10.43 -10.42
C VAL A 130 -10.81 -11.85 -10.59
N ARG A 131 -11.42 -12.84 -9.91
CA ARG A 131 -11.02 -14.25 -10.01
C ARG A 131 -11.28 -14.82 -11.40
N GLU A 132 -12.44 -14.53 -12.00
CA GLU A 132 -12.80 -15.00 -13.35
C GLU A 132 -11.83 -14.47 -14.42
N GLU A 133 -11.40 -13.23 -14.28
CA GLU A 133 -10.44 -12.57 -15.18
C GLU A 133 -8.98 -12.96 -14.88
N GLY A 134 -8.74 -13.80 -13.87
CA GLY A 134 -7.39 -14.24 -13.48
C GLY A 134 -6.49 -13.12 -12.96
N LEU A 135 -7.07 -12.04 -12.44
CA LEU A 135 -6.33 -10.87 -11.98
C LEU A 135 -5.84 -11.06 -10.54
N THR A 136 -4.61 -10.62 -10.29
CA THR A 136 -4.02 -10.56 -8.94
C THR A 136 -4.12 -9.12 -8.42
N THR A 137 -4.52 -8.93 -7.17
CA THR A 137 -4.74 -7.60 -6.58
C THR A 137 -4.22 -7.53 -5.14
N GLU A 138 -4.09 -6.33 -4.58
CA GLU A 138 -3.58 -6.14 -3.22
C GLU A 138 -4.33 -6.99 -2.17
N THR A 139 -3.57 -7.60 -1.27
CA THR A 139 -4.06 -8.13 0.00
C THR A 139 -4.41 -6.99 0.96
N LEU A 140 -5.12 -7.29 2.05
CA LEU A 140 -5.39 -6.28 3.08
C LEU A 140 -4.07 -5.75 3.71
N ALA A 141 -3.11 -6.63 3.95
CA ALA A 141 -1.82 -6.26 4.51
C ALA A 141 -1.03 -5.34 3.56
N GLU A 142 -0.97 -5.68 2.27
CA GLU A 142 -0.35 -4.83 1.25
C GLU A 142 -0.98 -3.44 1.21
N ARG A 143 -2.33 -3.37 1.19
CA ARG A 143 -3.04 -2.09 1.16
C ARG A 143 -2.76 -1.23 2.40
N LEU A 144 -2.62 -1.84 3.59
CA LEU A 144 -2.34 -1.12 4.83
C LEU A 144 -0.89 -0.61 4.89
N VAL A 145 0.11 -1.41 4.48
CA VAL A 145 1.50 -0.90 4.43
C VAL A 145 1.64 0.19 3.38
N HIS A 146 0.93 0.05 2.25
CA HIS A 146 0.90 1.03 1.18
C HIS A 146 0.31 2.37 1.69
N GLU A 147 -0.75 2.33 2.50
CA GLU A 147 -1.29 3.53 3.16
C GLU A 147 -0.22 4.26 3.97
N ILE A 148 0.49 3.54 4.84
CA ILE A 148 1.47 4.13 5.74
C ILE A 148 2.60 4.75 4.94
N LYS A 149 3.13 4.02 3.93
CA LYS A 149 4.20 4.51 3.07
C LYS A 149 3.76 5.77 2.31
N TYR A 150 2.60 5.73 1.66
CA TYR A 150 2.05 6.84 0.90
C TYR A 150 1.78 8.07 1.78
N PHE A 151 1.19 7.88 2.96
CA PHE A 151 0.94 8.96 3.92
C PHE A 151 2.23 9.68 4.32
N ARG A 152 3.31 8.93 4.57
CA ARG A 152 4.62 9.49 4.93
C ARG A 152 5.26 10.24 3.76
N GLU A 153 5.26 9.65 2.57
CA GLU A 153 5.85 10.24 1.37
C GLU A 153 5.13 11.50 0.90
N SER A 154 3.80 11.50 0.97
CA SER A 154 2.95 12.59 0.48
C SER A 154 2.80 13.74 1.48
N GLY A 155 3.38 13.63 2.69
CA GLY A 155 3.24 14.63 3.74
C GLY A 155 1.85 14.68 4.37
N GLY A 156 1.15 13.53 4.41
CA GLY A 156 -0.11 13.39 5.13
C GLY A 156 -1.36 13.18 4.26
N HIS A 157 -1.20 12.86 2.97
CA HIS A 157 -2.33 12.51 2.11
C HIS A 157 -2.65 11.01 2.19
N HIS A 158 -3.91 10.66 1.92
CA HIS A 158 -4.42 9.31 2.03
C HIS A 158 -4.70 8.71 0.65
N LEU A 159 -4.58 7.38 0.55
CA LEU A 159 -5.01 6.66 -0.64
C LEU A 159 -6.53 6.47 -0.61
N ASP A 160 -7.14 6.43 -1.80
CA ASP A 160 -8.56 6.13 -1.99
C ASP A 160 -9.49 7.05 -1.19
N VAL A 161 -9.28 8.37 -1.30
CA VAL A 161 -10.15 9.36 -0.67
C VAL A 161 -11.46 9.53 -1.43
N LYS A 162 -11.51 9.15 -2.70
CA LYS A 162 -12.73 9.19 -3.54
C LYS A 162 -13.40 7.83 -3.73
N ASN A 163 -12.64 6.75 -3.56
CA ASN A 163 -13.11 5.39 -3.83
C ASN A 163 -12.88 4.46 -2.62
N ILE A 164 -13.22 3.20 -2.80
CA ILE A 164 -13.01 2.13 -1.83
C ILE A 164 -12.11 1.08 -2.49
N THR A 165 -10.96 0.80 -1.88
CA THR A 165 -10.14 -0.32 -2.32
C THR A 165 -10.73 -1.63 -1.84
N LEU A 166 -11.08 -2.51 -2.77
CA LEU A 166 -11.49 -3.88 -2.48
C LEU A 166 -10.24 -4.78 -2.49
N CYS A 167 -9.85 -5.29 -1.33
CA CYS A 167 -8.63 -6.11 -1.16
C CYS A 167 -8.92 -7.56 -1.54
N THR A 168 -9.16 -7.82 -2.82
CA THR A 168 -9.58 -9.15 -3.32
C THR A 168 -8.47 -10.20 -3.23
N GLY A 169 -7.23 -9.83 -2.89
CA GLY A 169 -6.20 -10.78 -2.46
C GLY A 169 -6.40 -11.33 -1.04
N SER A 170 -7.47 -10.98 -0.33
CA SER A 170 -7.77 -11.47 1.04
C SER A 170 -9.23 -11.84 1.24
N ARG A 171 -9.52 -12.71 2.22
CA ARG A 171 -10.88 -13.10 2.61
C ARG A 171 -11.02 -13.15 4.13
N TYR A 172 -12.17 -12.71 4.63
CA TYR A 172 -12.62 -13.05 5.97
C TYR A 172 -13.27 -14.44 5.98
N SER A 173 -13.62 -14.92 7.19
CA SER A 173 -14.53 -16.06 7.35
C SER A 173 -15.81 -15.87 6.53
N PHE A 174 -16.37 -16.97 6.01
CA PHE A 174 -17.55 -16.98 5.13
C PHE A 174 -17.37 -16.31 3.76
N GLY A 175 -16.13 -16.03 3.34
CA GLY A 175 -15.82 -15.62 1.96
C GLY A 175 -16.04 -14.15 1.65
N SER A 176 -16.40 -13.33 2.65
CA SER A 176 -16.44 -11.87 2.48
C SER A 176 -15.04 -11.30 2.25
N VAL A 177 -14.97 -10.17 1.57
CA VAL A 177 -13.74 -9.58 1.04
C VAL A 177 -13.45 -8.30 1.80
N PRO A 178 -12.26 -8.15 2.40
CA PRO A 178 -11.88 -6.91 3.06
C PRO A 178 -11.89 -5.73 2.10
N TYR A 179 -12.27 -4.57 2.59
CA TYR A 179 -12.07 -3.30 1.90
C TYR A 179 -11.44 -2.27 2.83
N VAL A 180 -10.75 -1.32 2.22
CA VAL A 180 -10.19 -0.15 2.88
C VAL A 180 -10.72 1.10 2.18
N ARG A 181 -11.17 2.08 2.96
CA ARG A 181 -11.50 3.41 2.45
C ARG A 181 -11.11 4.49 3.45
N TRP A 182 -10.82 5.68 2.93
CA TRP A 182 -10.77 6.87 3.78
C TRP A 182 -12.17 7.49 3.85
N TYR A 183 -12.75 7.60 5.05
CA TYR A 183 -13.99 8.37 5.21
C TYR A 183 -13.65 9.85 5.24
N TYR A 184 -14.20 10.64 4.32
CA TYR A 184 -13.87 12.06 4.11
C TYR A 184 -13.64 12.83 5.41
N GLY A 185 -12.36 13.13 5.68
CA GLY A 185 -11.92 13.96 6.81
C GLY A 185 -11.98 13.32 8.20
N ASP A 186 -12.16 12.01 8.30
CA ASP A 186 -12.41 11.34 9.58
C ASP A 186 -11.39 10.23 9.89
N ARG A 187 -11.50 9.07 9.21
CA ARG A 187 -10.73 7.87 9.59
C ARG A 187 -10.53 6.88 8.44
N LEU A 188 -9.47 6.07 8.52
CA LEU A 188 -9.31 4.85 7.73
C LEU A 188 -10.29 3.80 8.23
N ARG A 189 -11.07 3.21 7.32
CA ARG A 189 -12.09 2.21 7.63
C ARG A 189 -11.73 0.86 7.01
N VAL A 190 -11.70 -0.19 7.84
CA VAL A 190 -11.57 -1.59 7.40
C VAL A 190 -12.87 -2.33 7.65
N SER A 191 -13.46 -2.92 6.61
CA SER A 191 -14.72 -3.69 6.70
C SER A 191 -14.77 -4.75 5.61
N GLY A 192 -15.90 -5.43 5.42
CA GLY A 192 -16.09 -6.43 4.36
C GLY A 192 -17.27 -6.12 3.43
N PHE A 193 -17.17 -6.65 2.21
CA PHE A 193 -18.26 -6.83 1.25
C PHE A 193 -18.44 -8.32 0.92
N TYR A 194 -19.58 -8.71 0.38
CA TYR A 194 -19.72 -10.04 -0.21
C TYR A 194 -18.88 -10.16 -1.50
N SER A 195 -18.47 -11.36 -1.86
CA SER A 195 -17.56 -11.57 -3.01
C SER A 195 -18.13 -11.10 -4.35
N GLY A 196 -19.46 -11.14 -4.49
CA GLY A 196 -20.19 -10.71 -5.67
C GLY A 196 -20.58 -9.23 -5.69
N ASP A 197 -20.33 -8.48 -4.60
CA ASP A 197 -20.68 -7.06 -4.55
C ASP A 197 -19.84 -6.27 -5.54
N ALA A 198 -20.51 -5.44 -6.35
CA ALA A 198 -19.91 -4.54 -7.32
C ALA A 198 -20.61 -3.18 -7.23
N TYR A 199 -19.85 -2.12 -6.97
CA TYR A 199 -20.36 -0.75 -6.92
C TYR A 199 -19.41 0.21 -7.60
N ASP A 200 -19.95 1.35 -8.03
CA ASP A 200 -19.20 2.37 -8.77
C ASP A 200 -17.99 2.93 -8.00
N SER A 201 -18.01 2.80 -6.67
CA SER A 201 -16.92 3.20 -5.79
C SER A 201 -15.93 2.07 -5.45
N LEU A 202 -16.23 0.80 -5.79
CA LEU A 202 -15.33 -0.33 -5.55
C LEU A 202 -14.32 -0.47 -6.68
N ARG A 203 -13.05 -0.50 -6.30
CA ARG A 203 -11.92 -0.70 -7.22
C ARG A 203 -10.84 -1.52 -6.51
N PRO A 204 -10.48 -2.72 -6.99
CA PRO A 204 -9.26 -3.36 -6.55
C PRO A 204 -8.02 -2.63 -7.12
N ARG A 205 -6.86 -2.86 -6.52
CA ARG A 205 -5.55 -2.41 -7.03
C ARG A 205 -4.81 -3.62 -7.58
N ARG A 206 -4.55 -3.66 -8.89
CA ARG A 206 -3.84 -4.77 -9.53
C ARG A 206 -2.40 -4.83 -9.03
N VAL A 207 -1.94 -6.06 -8.89
CA VAL A 207 -0.59 -6.41 -8.44
C VAL A 207 0.11 -7.21 -9.54
N VAL A 208 1.41 -6.94 -9.69
CA VAL A 208 2.37 -7.82 -10.37
C VAL A 208 3.30 -8.39 -9.29
N SER A 209 3.36 -9.71 -9.17
CA SER A 209 4.03 -10.44 -8.09
C SER A 209 4.70 -11.70 -8.60
#